data_AF-A0AAE0YY26-F1
#
_entry.id   AF-A0AAE0YY26-F1
#
_cell.length_a   1.000
_cell.length_b   1.000
_cell.length_c   1.000
_cell.angle_alpha   90.00
_cell.angle_beta   90.00
_cell.angle_gamma   90.00
#
_symmetry.space_group_name_H-M   'P 1'
#
loop_
_entity.id
_entity.type
_entity.pdbx_description
1 polymer ?
#
loop_
_entity_poly.entity_id
_entity_poly.type
_entity_poly.pdbx_seq_one_letter_code
_entity_poly.pdbx_strand_id
1 'polypeptide(L)'
;MSFTTSGGESWLTDNDDTTCNTGNTQSVTVTLNMSIPLTWVRVVVRDADGLSQIQLSYQLSGSSTPLACPDLRKAKVDNLNLDIECSTTEPVIGVTLSESGVTELCSIYISRGTCGPSNQNITFEFLASHHLGF
;
A
#
# COMPACT_ATOMS: atom_id res chain seq x y z
N MET A 1 2.59 -6.76 -11.92
CA MET A 1 1.47 -5.79 -11.83
C MET A 1 2.09 -4.41 -11.71
N SER A 2 1.48 -3.39 -12.28
CA SER A 2 2.04 -2.02 -12.29
C SER A 2 1.04 -1.07 -11.64
N PHE A 3 1.49 0.08 -11.18
CA PHE A 3 0.63 1.08 -10.57
C PHE A 3 1.12 2.47 -10.93
N THR A 4 0.27 3.46 -10.74
CA THR A 4 0.62 4.88 -10.89
C THR A 4 0.38 5.58 -9.57
N THR A 5 1.25 6.52 -9.22
CA THR A 5 1.07 7.40 -8.07
C THR A 5 0.60 8.77 -8.54
N SER A 6 -0.17 9.48 -7.72
CA SER A 6 -0.80 10.75 -8.10
C SER A 6 0.16 11.95 -8.18
N GLY A 7 1.41 11.84 -7.69
CA GLY A 7 2.32 12.97 -7.52
C GLY A 7 3.74 12.80 -8.07
N GLY A 8 4.03 11.76 -8.88
CA GLY A 8 5.38 11.53 -9.41
C GLY A 8 6.40 11.14 -8.32
N GLU A 9 5.94 10.44 -7.28
CA GLU A 9 6.72 9.94 -6.16
C GLU A 9 7.72 8.86 -6.61
N SER A 10 8.83 9.28 -7.25
CA SER A 10 9.86 8.36 -7.75
C SER A 10 10.41 7.45 -6.66
N TRP A 11 10.51 7.97 -5.43
CA TRP A 11 10.94 7.25 -4.23
C TRP A 11 10.04 6.07 -3.86
N LEU A 12 8.78 6.02 -4.30
CA LEU A 12 7.87 4.90 -4.02
C LEU A 12 7.98 3.78 -5.07
N THR A 13 8.67 4.06 -6.17
CA THR A 13 8.72 3.19 -7.37
C THR A 13 10.13 2.72 -7.70
N ASP A 14 11.13 3.10 -6.91
CA ASP A 14 12.56 2.83 -7.15
C ASP A 14 13.01 1.44 -6.69
N ASN A 15 12.12 0.68 -6.04
CA ASN A 15 12.39 -0.66 -5.51
C ASN A 15 13.52 -0.65 -4.45
N ASP A 16 13.60 0.42 -3.64
CA ASP A 16 14.54 0.57 -2.55
C ASP A 16 13.82 0.97 -1.25
N ASP A 17 13.76 0.05 -0.28
CA ASP A 17 13.16 0.30 1.04
C ASP A 17 13.88 1.37 1.87
N THR A 18 15.06 1.85 1.42
CA THR A 18 15.85 2.88 2.09
C THR A 18 15.61 4.28 1.52
N THR A 19 15.00 4.39 0.34
CA THR A 19 14.54 5.67 -0.18
C THR A 19 13.15 5.95 0.36
N CYS A 20 12.96 7.11 0.98
CA CYS A 20 11.68 7.46 1.59
C CYS A 20 11.19 8.81 1.14
N ASN A 21 9.92 9.05 1.42
CA ASN A 21 9.22 10.29 1.15
C ASN A 21 10.11 11.48 1.49
N THR A 22 10.53 12.21 0.46
CA THR A 22 11.36 13.40 0.57
C THR A 22 10.52 14.66 0.72
N GLY A 23 9.20 14.55 0.61
CA GLY A 23 8.23 15.64 0.76
C GLY A 23 7.51 15.60 2.10
N ASN A 24 6.80 16.68 2.41
CA ASN A 24 5.91 16.76 3.59
C ASN A 24 4.51 16.19 3.30
N THR A 25 4.41 15.27 2.33
CA THR A 25 3.13 14.71 1.89
C THR A 25 2.60 13.76 2.95
N GLN A 26 1.37 13.99 3.41
CA GLN A 26 0.68 13.18 4.42
C GLN A 26 -0.37 12.25 3.79
N SER A 27 -0.35 12.08 2.47
CA SER A 27 -1.27 11.22 1.75
C SER A 27 -0.66 10.75 0.43
N VAL A 28 -0.62 9.43 0.23
CA VAL A 28 -0.14 8.81 -1.00
C VAL A 28 -1.22 7.87 -1.51
N THR A 29 -1.60 8.04 -2.77
CA THR A 29 -2.53 7.14 -3.46
C THR A 29 -1.80 6.32 -4.50
N VAL A 30 -1.97 5.00 -4.40
CA VAL A 30 -1.48 3.99 -5.34
C VAL A 30 -2.66 3.50 -6.17
N THR A 31 -2.67 3.79 -7.47
CA THR A 31 -3.68 3.28 -8.41
C THR A 31 -3.18 2.03 -9.11
N LEU A 32 -3.88 0.92 -8.94
CA LEU A 32 -3.53 -0.38 -9.50
C LEU A 32 -3.92 -0.46 -10.98
N ASN A 33 -3.04 -0.99 -11.83
CA ASN A 33 -3.35 -1.20 -13.25
C ASN A 33 -4.29 -2.39 -13.50
N MET A 34 -4.54 -3.21 -12.48
CA MET A 34 -5.44 -4.34 -12.53
C MET A 34 -6.21 -4.40 -11.21
N SER A 35 -7.51 -4.58 -11.31
CA SER A 35 -8.35 -4.68 -10.12
C SER A 35 -8.15 -6.03 -9.42
N ILE A 36 -7.95 -6.00 -8.10
CA ILE A 36 -7.69 -7.20 -7.30
C ILE A 36 -8.44 -7.19 -5.97
N PRO A 37 -8.79 -8.36 -5.42
CA PRO A 37 -9.13 -8.47 -4.01
C PRO A 37 -7.92 -8.06 -3.16
N LEU A 38 -8.09 -7.05 -2.31
CA LEU A 38 -7.07 -6.62 -1.37
C LEU A 38 -7.10 -7.56 -0.16
N THR A 39 -5.93 -7.86 0.42
CA THR A 39 -5.85 -8.63 1.67
C THR A 39 -4.92 -8.01 2.69
N TRP A 40 -3.70 -7.68 2.28
CA TRP A 40 -2.70 -7.08 3.15
C TRP A 40 -1.98 -5.97 2.42
N VAL A 41 -1.62 -4.94 3.16
CA VAL A 41 -0.70 -3.88 2.74
C VAL A 41 0.45 -3.85 3.74
N ARG A 42 1.67 -4.06 3.28
CA ARG A 42 2.86 -3.82 4.10
C ARG A 42 3.39 -2.44 3.81
N VAL A 43 3.69 -1.71 4.87
CA VAL A 43 4.35 -0.41 4.79
C VAL A 43 5.71 -0.49 5.46
N VAL A 44 6.68 0.16 4.85
CA VAL A 44 8.04 0.32 5.37
C VAL A 44 8.25 1.80 5.64
N VAL A 45 8.75 2.15 6.81
CA VAL A 45 9.02 3.55 7.19
C VAL A 45 10.47 3.75 7.61
N ARG A 46 10.91 5.01 7.58
CA ARG A 46 12.22 5.44 8.07
C ARG A 46 12.28 5.45 9.59
N ASP A 47 11.21 5.92 10.23
CA ASP A 47 11.10 6.08 11.68
C ASP A 47 9.90 5.30 12.23
N ALA A 48 10.15 4.54 13.30
CA ALA A 48 9.17 3.65 13.93
C ALA A 48 7.91 4.39 14.44
N ASP A 49 8.03 5.66 14.82
CA ASP A 49 6.90 6.46 15.31
C ASP A 49 5.85 6.66 14.21
N GLY A 50 6.28 6.68 12.95
CA GLY A 50 5.41 6.79 11.78
C GLY A 50 4.43 5.62 11.63
N LEU A 51 4.78 4.41 12.07
CA LEU A 51 3.93 3.22 11.90
C LEU A 51 2.55 3.36 12.56
N SER A 52 2.50 3.95 13.76
CA SER A 52 1.25 4.13 14.50
C SER A 52 0.31 5.15 13.85
N GLN A 53 0.87 6.04 13.02
CA GLN A 53 0.23 7.19 12.42
C GLN A 53 -0.10 6.98 10.94
N ILE A 54 -0.15 5.74 10.44
CA ILE A 54 -0.57 5.43 9.07
C ILE A 54 -2.03 4.95 9.10
N GLN A 55 -2.88 5.55 8.28
CA GLN A 55 -4.22 5.03 7.98
C GLN A 55 -4.29 4.48 6.56
N LEU A 56 -5.15 3.48 6.36
CA LEU A 56 -5.36 2.80 5.09
C LEU A 56 -6.82 2.91 4.67
N SER A 57 -7.03 3.31 3.43
CA SER A 57 -8.31 3.23 2.73
C SER A 57 -8.11 2.64 1.34
N TYR A 58 -9.18 2.15 0.73
CA TYR A 58 -9.16 1.55 -0.60
C TYR A 58 -10.25 2.13 -1.49
N GLN A 59 -10.09 1.97 -2.80
CA GLN A 59 -11.04 2.43 -3.80
C GLN A 59 -11.54 1.26 -4.63
N LEU A 60 -12.86 1.12 -4.76
CA LEU A 60 -13.51 0.09 -5.58
C LEU A 60 -13.56 0.48 -7.06
N SER A 61 -13.59 -0.52 -7.94
CA SER A 61 -13.82 -0.32 -9.36
C SER A 61 -15.20 0.33 -9.60
N GLY A 62 -15.23 1.54 -10.16
CA GLY A 62 -16.47 2.28 -10.44
C GLY A 62 -16.94 3.23 -9.33
N SER A 63 -16.22 3.33 -8.21
CA SER A 63 -16.42 4.35 -7.17
C SER A 63 -15.25 5.33 -7.14
N SER A 64 -15.53 6.62 -6.97
CA SER A 64 -14.51 7.64 -6.69
C SER A 64 -14.30 7.88 -5.20
N THR A 65 -15.11 7.26 -4.34
CA THR A 65 -15.09 7.48 -2.90
C THR A 65 -14.21 6.43 -2.23
N PRO A 66 -13.15 6.83 -1.51
CA PRO A 66 -12.35 5.92 -0.69
C PRO A 66 -13.21 5.30 0.42
N LEU A 67 -13.02 4.02 0.65
CA LEU A 67 -13.65 3.25 1.72
C LEU A 67 -12.61 2.88 2.77
N ALA A 68 -13.00 2.94 4.04
CA ALA A 68 -12.20 2.41 5.12
C ALA A 68 -12.20 0.87 5.09
N CYS A 69 -11.11 0.26 5.55
CA CYS A 69 -11.05 -1.18 5.75
C CYS A 69 -12.05 -1.61 6.83
N PRO A 70 -13.00 -2.52 6.52
CA PRO A 70 -14.07 -2.88 7.46
C PRO A 70 -13.54 -3.57 8.72
N ASP A 71 -12.51 -4.42 8.58
CA ASP A 71 -11.86 -5.13 9.69
C ASP A 71 -10.35 -4.82 9.72
N LEU A 72 -10.00 -3.53 9.82
CA LEU A 72 -8.61 -3.09 9.84
C LEU A 72 -7.85 -3.72 11.01
N ARG A 73 -6.86 -4.57 10.70
CA ARG A 73 -5.92 -5.10 11.71
C ARG A 73 -4.50 -4.70 11.35
N LYS A 74 -3.73 -4.36 12.37
CA LYS A 74 -2.34 -3.93 12.23
C LYS A 74 -1.44 -4.90 12.97
N ALA A 75 -0.47 -5.47 12.28
CA ALA A 75 0.53 -6.38 12.81
C ALA A 75 1.92 -5.78 12.58
N LYS A 76 2.60 -5.40 13.66
CA LYS A 76 3.97 -4.92 13.59
C LYS A 76 4.87 -6.11 13.27
N VAL A 77 5.56 -6.07 12.13
CA VAL A 77 6.49 -7.14 11.70
C VAL A 77 7.82 -6.94 12.41
N ASP A 78 8.31 -5.71 12.44
CA ASP A 78 9.46 -5.26 13.21
C ASP A 78 9.36 -3.74 13.49
N ASN A 79 10.46 -3.08 13.85
CA ASN A 79 10.44 -1.66 14.20
C ASN A 79 10.12 -0.70 13.05
N LEU A 80 10.31 -1.10 11.80
CA LEU A 80 10.12 -0.26 10.62
C LEU A 80 9.06 -0.81 9.66
N ASN A 81 8.56 -2.01 9.91
CA ASN A 81 7.62 -2.72 9.05
C ASN A 81 6.28 -2.96 9.76
N LEU A 82 5.19 -2.59 9.08
CA LEU A 82 3.82 -2.80 9.54
C LEU A 82 2.98 -3.47 8.46
N ASP A 83 2.36 -4.58 8.81
CA ASP A 83 1.36 -5.25 8.00
C ASP A 83 -0.03 -4.76 8.40
N ILE A 84 -0.80 -4.32 7.42
CA ILE A 84 -2.17 -3.84 7.58
C ILE A 84 -3.10 -4.79 6.84
N GLU A 85 -3.89 -5.56 7.58
CA GLU A 85 -4.94 -6.41 7.03
C GLU A 85 -6.12 -5.55 6.58
N CYS A 86 -6.51 -5.74 5.32
CA CYS A 86 -7.64 -5.07 4.69
C CYS A 86 -8.24 -5.99 3.63
N SER A 87 -8.93 -7.03 4.08
CA SER A 87 -9.58 -7.99 3.20
C SER A 87 -10.82 -7.39 2.55
N THR A 88 -10.84 -7.33 1.22
CA THR A 88 -12.00 -6.84 0.46
C THR A 88 -12.67 -7.97 -0.32
N THR A 89 -14.00 -8.04 -0.24
CA THR A 89 -14.81 -8.96 -1.06
C THR A 89 -14.82 -8.53 -2.52
N GLU A 90 -14.91 -7.21 -2.75
CA GLU A 90 -14.91 -6.63 -4.07
C GLU A 90 -13.49 -6.23 -4.50
N PRO A 91 -13.16 -6.38 -5.80
CA PRO A 91 -11.89 -5.93 -6.33
C PRO A 91 -11.68 -4.41 -6.18
N VAL A 92 -10.50 -4.03 -5.68
CA VAL A 92 -10.07 -2.64 -5.54
C VAL A 92 -9.25 -2.21 -6.75
N ILE A 93 -9.25 -0.92 -7.05
CA ILE A 93 -8.44 -0.28 -8.10
C ILE A 93 -7.40 0.67 -7.52
N GLY A 94 -7.44 0.91 -6.22
CA GLY A 94 -6.50 1.81 -5.57
C GLY A 94 -6.47 1.65 -4.07
N VAL A 95 -5.35 2.07 -3.51
CA VAL A 95 -5.07 2.10 -2.08
C VAL A 95 -4.54 3.48 -1.73
N THR A 96 -5.07 4.09 -0.68
CA THR A 96 -4.60 5.37 -0.17
C THR A 96 -4.11 5.20 1.26
N LEU A 97 -2.86 5.59 1.47
CA LEU A 97 -2.29 5.79 2.79
C LEU A 97 -2.36 7.26 3.16
N SER A 98 -2.76 7.55 4.39
CA SER A 98 -2.89 8.93 4.88
C SER A 98 -2.39 9.07 6.31
N GLU A 99 -2.35 10.34 6.77
CA GLU A 99 -1.89 10.81 8.08
C GLU A 99 -0.37 11.07 8.16
N SER A 100 0.09 11.57 9.30
CA SER A 100 1.47 12.03 9.50
C SER A 100 2.52 10.93 9.34
N GLY A 101 2.18 9.65 9.53
CA GLY A 101 3.12 8.55 9.31
C GLY A 101 3.58 8.40 7.87
N VAL A 102 2.85 8.97 6.90
CA VAL A 102 3.21 8.95 5.48
C VAL A 102 4.46 9.78 5.18
N THR A 103 4.84 10.75 6.03
CA THR A 103 6.10 11.49 5.85
C THR A 103 7.33 10.62 6.03
N GLU A 104 7.18 9.52 6.77
CA GLU A 104 8.25 8.55 7.00
C GLU A 104 8.20 7.37 6.04
N LEU A 105 7.21 7.29 5.15
CA LEU A 105 6.98 6.14 4.28
C LEU A 105 8.11 5.97 3.27
N CYS A 106 8.64 4.75 3.16
CA CYS A 106 9.67 4.36 2.21
C CYS A 106 9.10 3.48 1.10
N SER A 107 8.37 2.45 1.46
CA SER A 107 7.83 1.49 0.50
C SER A 107 6.45 0.98 0.89
N ILE A 108 5.67 0.61 -0.13
CA ILE A 108 4.35 -0.02 0.01
C ILE A 108 4.36 -1.32 -0.78
N TYR A 109 3.92 -2.39 -0.14
CA TYR A 109 3.68 -3.67 -0.79
C TYR A 109 2.22 -4.05 -0.66
N ILE A 110 1.61 -4.47 -1.77
CA ILE A 110 0.19 -4.81 -1.81
C ILE A 110 0.07 -6.30 -2.11
N SER A 111 -0.62 -7.02 -1.23
CA SER A 111 -0.90 -8.45 -1.38
C SER A 111 -2.31 -8.67 -1.90
N ARG A 112 -2.40 -9.50 -2.94
CA ARG A 112 -3.63 -10.18 -3.34
C ARG A 112 -3.66 -11.53 -2.65
N GLY A 113 -4.69 -11.78 -1.83
CA GLY A 113 -4.85 -13.09 -1.21
C GLY A 113 -5.69 -13.97 -2.12
N THR A 114 -5.11 -15.04 -2.64
CA THR A 114 -5.90 -16.17 -3.14
C THR A 114 -6.14 -17.12 -1.97
N CYS A 115 -7.30 -17.03 -1.32
CA CYS A 115 -7.73 -18.07 -0.38
C CYS A 115 -8.11 -19.35 -1.17
N GLY A 116 -7.10 -20.14 -1.55
CA GLY A 116 -7.27 -21.53 -1.98
C GLY A 116 -7.18 -22.47 -0.76
N PRO A 117 -7.80 -23.67 -0.80
CA PRO A 117 -7.97 -24.57 0.36
C PRO A 117 -6.69 -25.20 0.95
N SER A 118 -5.51 -24.79 0.52
CA SER A 118 -4.24 -25.23 1.10
C SER A 118 -3.63 -24.09 1.91
N ASN A 119 -3.13 -24.38 3.12
CA ASN A 119 -2.30 -23.48 3.92
C ASN A 119 -1.20 -22.80 3.07
N GLN A 120 -1.37 -21.53 2.68
CA GLN A 120 -0.41 -20.83 1.81
C GLN A 120 -0.03 -19.44 2.34
N ASN A 121 1.24 -19.11 2.05
CA ASN A 121 1.95 -17.90 2.43
C ASN A 121 1.33 -16.63 1.83
N ILE A 122 1.34 -15.53 2.58
CA ILE A 122 1.03 -14.19 2.06
C ILE A 122 2.12 -13.81 1.06
N THR A 123 1.77 -13.61 -0.20
CA THR A 123 2.71 -13.14 -1.23
C THR A 123 2.57 -11.63 -1.36
N PHE A 124 3.53 -10.91 -0.81
CA PHE A 124 3.68 -9.48 -1.07
C PHE A 124 4.38 -9.30 -2.42
N GLU A 125 3.70 -8.71 -3.38
CA GLU A 125 4.35 -8.27 -4.62
C GLU A 125 4.85 -6.84 -4.39
N PHE A 126 6.16 -6.60 -4.54
CA PHE A 126 6.67 -5.24 -4.73
C PHE A 126 6.07 -4.78 -6.06
N LEU A 127 5.18 -3.79 -5.99
CA LEU A 127 4.67 -3.17 -7.20
C LEU A 127 5.67 -2.07 -7.50
N ALA A 128 6.32 -2.13 -8.67
CA ALA A 128 7.11 -1.02 -9.21
C ALA A 128 6.36 -0.42 -10.41
N SER A 129 6.34 0.89 -10.54
CA SER A 129 5.79 1.56 -11.71
C SER A 129 6.77 1.41 -12.87
N HIS A 130 6.45 0.59 -13.87
CA HIS A 130 7.17 0.65 -15.14
C HIS A 130 6.70 1.92 -15.88
N HIS A 131 7.52 2.98 -15.81
CA HIS A 131 7.45 4.10 -16.74
C HIS A 131 7.73 3.55 -18.16
N LEU A 132 6.70 3.20 -18.91
CA LEU A 132 6.82 3.08 -20.36
C LEU A 132 6.91 4.50 -20.90
N GLY A 133 8.14 4.98 -21.04
CA GLY A 133 8.44 6.19 -21.80
C GLY A 133 8.05 5.97 -23.26
N PHE A 134 7.28 6.90 -23.79
CA PHE A 134 7.25 7.22 -25.21
C PHE A 134 7.90 8.59 -25.39
#